data_AF-A0A0V0QP21-F1
#
_entry.id   AF-A0A0V0QP21-F1
#
_cell.length_a   1.000
_cell.length_b   1.000
_cell.length_c   1.000
_cell.angle_alpha   90.00
_cell.angle_beta   90.00
_cell.angle_gamma   90.00
#
_symmetry.space_group_name_H-M   'P 1'
#
loop_
_entity.id
_entity.type
_entity.pdbx_description
1 polymer ?
#
loop_
_entity_poly.entity_id
_entity_poly.type
_entity_poly.pdbx_seq_one_letter_code
_entity_poly.pdbx_strand_id
1 'polypeptide(L)'
;MQLNKQTQQIQENKLICPKTGHENSPYLYFKFSEDKNEILQCVHCNIQDQQNDKKIILEQLLQQPIWKIKNFPPLQSKEKQKSIQNTMINFSPEKYNQIKDKIKKQINKYYEDLLAELVMALEISKKDIFQQFDNLFNKSDIYKIYDMDILKKKLKQFQNQESYLDDLFKIQLDLKNKFECEKNIKIATNQEIAYKQIICKMDNLYKELNLKCEQFIQDLQINIDKLDSEQDVNFNFQQRFFNFFKKKQTLKIQDTDQDKENAGPDNDSNQRNSSNLKLKKKLKDEIEIKHNNKIIIFNDKKIAVQKSVYSEPLDKNKKYHFRFKLNLQQQKHQQITFTLLGAEDKDKFWGEQNYIFLTNSVGNCGAVNGESVVKEGSKFSTFMQDDETIFNLIVNYHQNLFELYDDERKGYVKNQIDKNKIQGEELLLGITVCQFHLKKIFISFLDISCF
;
A
#
# COMPACT_ATOMS: atom_id res chain seq x y z
N MET A 1 -44.53 -17.11 37.27
CA MET A 1 -45.62 -16.65 38.15
C MET A 1 -45.89 -15.13 38.13
N GLN A 2 -45.10 -14.31 37.43
CA GLN A 2 -45.31 -12.84 37.38
C GLN A 2 -46.14 -12.33 36.17
N LEU A 3 -46.52 -13.20 35.22
CA LEU A 3 -47.34 -12.80 34.05
C LEU A 3 -48.84 -12.63 34.37
N ASN A 4 -49.32 -13.09 35.54
CA ASN A 4 -50.74 -13.08 35.89
C ASN A 4 -51.19 -11.81 36.66
N LYS A 5 -50.27 -10.95 37.10
CA LYS A 5 -50.63 -9.74 37.87
C LYS A 5 -50.88 -8.50 36.99
N GLN A 6 -50.35 -8.43 35.77
CA GLN A 6 -50.61 -7.31 34.86
C GLN A 6 -51.98 -7.38 34.17
N THR A 7 -52.58 -8.57 34.03
CA THR A 7 -53.90 -8.73 33.41
C THR A 7 -55.06 -8.33 34.34
N GLN A 8 -54.84 -8.32 35.66
CA GLN A 8 -55.88 -7.96 36.65
C GLN A 8 -56.04 -6.44 36.87
N GLN A 9 -55.01 -5.61 36.62
CA GLN A 9 -55.10 -4.16 36.81
C GLN A 9 -55.75 -3.40 35.62
N ILE A 10 -55.98 -4.04 34.47
CA ILE A 10 -56.65 -3.39 33.32
C ILE A 10 -58.18 -3.38 33.47
N GLN A 11 -58.75 -4.10 34.45
CA GLN A 11 -60.21 -4.19 34.60
C GLN A 11 -60.88 -2.98 35.28
N GLU A 12 -60.13 -2.09 35.95
CA GLU A 12 -60.74 -1.04 36.79
C GLU A 12 -60.98 0.31 36.07
N ASN A 13 -60.48 0.52 34.86
CA ASN A 13 -60.77 1.72 34.06
C ASN A 13 -61.20 1.36 32.63
N LYS A 14 -62.37 0.72 32.49
CA LYS A 14 -62.97 0.51 31.15
C LYS A 14 -63.41 1.85 30.58
N LEU A 15 -62.78 2.27 29.49
CA LEU A 15 -63.22 3.45 28.73
C LEU A 15 -64.62 3.17 28.15
N ILE A 16 -65.61 3.97 28.58
CA ILE A 16 -67.03 3.84 28.20
C ILE A 16 -67.41 4.86 27.11
N CYS A 17 -68.38 4.50 26.28
CA CYS A 17 -68.87 5.37 25.22
C CYS A 17 -69.84 6.45 25.77
N PRO A 18 -69.59 7.75 25.53
CA PRO A 18 -70.42 8.84 26.06
C PRO A 18 -71.61 9.20 25.17
N LYS A 19 -71.82 8.50 24.05
CA LYS A 19 -72.92 8.80 23.11
C LYS A 19 -74.28 8.43 23.74
N THR A 20 -75.24 9.34 23.64
CA THR A 20 -76.60 9.14 24.14
C THR A 20 -77.22 7.88 23.53
N GLY A 21 -77.81 7.01 24.36
CA GLY A 21 -78.42 5.75 23.94
C GLY A 21 -77.47 4.57 23.78
N HIS A 22 -76.19 4.70 24.14
CA HIS A 22 -75.21 3.59 24.09
C HIS A 22 -74.93 2.96 25.48
N GLU A 23 -75.67 3.37 26.51
CA GLU A 23 -75.70 2.75 27.86
C GLU A 23 -74.32 2.54 28.51
N ASN A 24 -73.40 3.49 28.32
CA ASN A 24 -72.02 3.37 28.83
C ASN A 24 -71.31 2.08 28.34
N SER A 25 -71.67 1.58 27.16
CA SER A 25 -71.03 0.40 26.56
C SER A 25 -69.51 0.60 26.44
N PRO A 26 -68.69 -0.42 26.77
CA PRO A 26 -67.24 -0.32 26.66
C PRO A 26 -66.83 -0.17 25.19
N TYR A 27 -65.75 0.57 24.95
CA TYR A 27 -65.12 0.59 23.62
C TYR A 27 -64.48 -0.78 23.32
N LEU A 28 -64.75 -1.29 22.12
CA LEU A 28 -64.27 -2.60 21.65
C LEU A 28 -63.35 -2.49 20.42
N TYR A 29 -63.52 -1.43 19.62
CA TYR A 29 -62.78 -1.24 18.37
C TYR A 29 -62.07 0.11 18.33
N PHE A 30 -60.90 0.11 17.69
CA PHE A 30 -60.20 1.30 17.21
C PHE A 30 -60.42 1.43 15.70
N LYS A 31 -60.80 2.61 15.23
CA LYS A 31 -61.00 2.91 13.81
C LYS A 31 -59.98 3.95 13.34
N PHE A 32 -59.33 3.67 12.21
CA PHE A 32 -58.58 4.70 11.49
C PHE A 32 -59.56 5.63 10.77
N SER A 33 -59.96 6.72 11.43
CA SER A 33 -60.86 7.74 10.91
C SER A 33 -60.22 9.12 10.96
N GLU A 34 -60.68 10.02 10.09
CA GLU A 34 -60.34 11.45 10.13
C GLU A 34 -61.21 12.19 11.16
N ASP A 35 -62.35 11.62 11.56
CA ASP A 35 -63.19 12.15 12.64
C ASP A 35 -62.76 11.60 14.00
N LYS A 36 -62.31 12.50 14.88
CA LYS A 36 -61.93 12.22 16.27
C LYS A 36 -63.02 11.48 17.04
N ASN A 37 -64.30 11.73 16.75
CA ASN A 37 -65.42 11.11 17.47
C ASN A 37 -65.71 9.66 17.02
N GLU A 38 -65.02 9.17 15.99
CA GLU A 38 -65.19 7.83 15.45
C GLU A 38 -64.03 6.87 15.76
N ILE A 39 -62.90 7.37 16.27
CA ILE A 39 -61.68 6.57 16.45
C ILE A 39 -61.84 5.44 17.46
N LEU A 40 -62.81 5.55 18.38
CA LEU A 40 -63.18 4.49 19.34
C LEU A 40 -64.65 4.13 19.17
N GLN A 41 -64.94 2.83 19.04
CA GLN A 41 -66.30 2.33 18.80
C GLN A 41 -66.69 1.25 19.81
N CYS A 42 -67.84 1.44 20.46
CA CYS A 42 -68.53 0.38 21.19
C CYS A 42 -69.38 -0.45 20.21
N VAL A 43 -70.09 -1.47 20.71
CA VAL A 43 -70.94 -2.33 19.88
C VAL A 43 -71.99 -1.56 19.09
N HIS A 44 -72.62 -0.54 19.69
CA HIS A 44 -73.65 0.29 19.05
C HIS A 44 -73.07 1.16 17.93
N CYS A 45 -71.95 1.85 18.18
CA CYS A 45 -71.23 2.60 17.14
C CYS A 45 -70.83 1.69 15.96
N ASN A 46 -70.40 0.46 16.27
CA ASN A 46 -69.94 -0.47 15.25
C ASN A 46 -71.07 -0.94 14.32
N ILE A 47 -72.29 -1.15 14.85
CA ILE A 47 -73.47 -1.54 14.05
C ILE A 47 -73.82 -0.47 13.02
N GLN A 48 -73.68 0.80 13.37
CA GLN A 48 -74.01 1.93 12.50
C GLN A 48 -72.96 2.20 11.42
N ASP A 49 -71.72 1.72 11.61
CA ASP A 49 -70.60 1.98 10.71
C ASP A 49 -70.27 0.77 9.84
N GLN A 50 -70.41 0.90 8.52
CA GLN A 50 -70.19 -0.20 7.57
C GLN A 50 -68.70 -0.42 7.20
N GLN A 51 -67.78 0.46 7.61
CA GLN A 51 -66.36 0.42 7.21
C GLN A 51 -65.54 -0.59 8.04
N ASN A 52 -65.83 -1.88 7.88
CA ASN A 52 -65.20 -2.94 8.67
C ASN A 52 -63.69 -3.11 8.43
N ASP A 53 -63.19 -2.70 7.27
CA ASP A 53 -61.78 -2.80 6.88
C ASP A 53 -60.87 -1.81 7.61
N LYS A 54 -61.44 -0.72 8.17
CA LYS A 54 -60.70 0.29 8.94
C LYS A 54 -60.69 0.04 10.46
N LYS A 55 -61.35 -1.04 10.90
CA LYS A 55 -61.58 -1.34 12.31
C LYS A 55 -60.67 -2.45 12.82
N ILE A 56 -60.11 -2.23 13.99
CA ILE A 56 -59.25 -3.15 14.72
C ILE A 56 -59.84 -3.40 16.10
N ILE A 57 -59.81 -4.65 16.57
CA ILE A 57 -60.23 -4.99 17.94
C ILE A 57 -59.19 -4.40 18.91
N LEU A 58 -59.63 -3.58 19.86
CA LEU A 58 -58.74 -2.91 20.82
C LEU A 58 -57.87 -3.89 21.60
N GLU A 59 -58.43 -5.03 22.00
CA GLU A 59 -57.67 -6.08 22.69
C GLU A 59 -56.50 -6.59 21.84
N GLN A 60 -56.70 -6.80 20.53
CA GLN A 60 -55.62 -7.20 19.63
C GLN A 60 -54.56 -6.10 19.50
N LEU A 61 -54.98 -4.85 19.40
CA LEU A 61 -54.07 -3.71 19.30
C LEU A 61 -53.18 -3.57 20.54
N LEU A 62 -53.71 -3.84 21.72
CA LEU A 62 -53.00 -3.70 22.98
C LEU A 62 -52.11 -4.91 23.31
N GLN A 63 -52.50 -6.12 22.91
CA GLN A 63 -51.84 -7.36 23.36
C GLN A 63 -51.02 -8.07 22.27
N GLN A 64 -51.30 -7.83 20.99
CA GLN A 64 -50.66 -8.58 19.90
C GLN A 64 -49.63 -7.71 19.17
N PRO A 65 -48.53 -8.30 18.68
CA PRO A 65 -47.64 -7.58 17.79
C PRO A 65 -48.37 -7.21 16.50
N ILE A 66 -47.97 -6.08 15.91
CA ILE A 66 -48.67 -5.39 14.82
C ILE A 66 -49.03 -6.32 13.64
N TRP A 67 -48.14 -7.24 13.29
CA TRP A 67 -48.34 -8.18 12.18
C TRP A 67 -49.33 -9.32 12.45
N LYS A 68 -49.74 -9.55 13.71
CA LYS A 68 -50.78 -10.54 14.07
C LYS A 68 -52.18 -9.92 14.17
N ILE A 69 -52.28 -8.59 14.23
CA ILE A 69 -53.53 -7.87 14.37
C ILE A 69 -54.40 -8.07 13.12
N LYS A 70 -55.66 -8.49 13.29
CA LYS A 70 -56.60 -8.61 12.17
C LYS A 70 -56.95 -7.20 11.65
N ASN A 71 -57.13 -7.08 10.34
CA ASN A 71 -57.38 -5.80 9.64
C ASN A 71 -56.28 -4.72 9.76
N PHE A 72 -55.03 -5.09 10.09
CA PHE A 72 -53.88 -4.19 10.01
C PHE A 72 -52.90 -4.60 8.89
N PRO A 73 -52.34 -3.66 8.11
CA PRO A 73 -52.75 -2.25 8.01
C PRO A 73 -54.20 -2.13 7.50
N PRO A 74 -54.92 -1.04 7.85
CA PRO A 74 -56.32 -0.82 7.49
C PRO A 74 -56.46 -0.49 5.99
N LEU A 75 -56.28 -1.50 5.15
CA LEU A 75 -56.34 -1.42 3.69
C LEU A 75 -57.60 -2.10 3.16
N GLN A 76 -58.20 -1.50 2.14
CA GLN A 76 -59.34 -2.08 1.43
C GLN A 76 -59.00 -3.43 0.78
N SER A 77 -57.77 -3.59 0.26
CA SER A 77 -57.31 -4.84 -0.34
C SER A 77 -56.75 -5.80 0.71
N LYS A 78 -57.45 -6.92 0.94
CA LYS A 78 -57.01 -7.99 1.85
C LYS A 78 -55.72 -8.68 1.40
N GLU A 79 -55.47 -8.74 0.09
CA GLU A 79 -54.23 -9.29 -0.46
C GLU A 79 -53.02 -8.40 -0.14
N LYS A 80 -53.15 -7.09 -0.37
CA LYS A 80 -52.10 -6.11 -0.01
C LYS A 80 -51.85 -6.11 1.50
N GLN A 81 -52.91 -6.21 2.31
CA GLN A 81 -52.80 -6.33 3.75
C GLN A 81 -51.97 -7.56 4.16
N LYS A 82 -52.31 -8.75 3.66
CA LYS A 82 -51.55 -9.99 3.93
C LYS A 82 -50.10 -9.89 3.47
N SER A 83 -49.87 -9.29 2.30
CA SER A 83 -48.52 -9.07 1.77
C SER A 83 -47.68 -8.22 2.73
N ILE A 84 -48.23 -7.09 3.20
CA ILE A 84 -47.53 -6.21 4.17
C ILE A 84 -47.32 -6.91 5.52
N GLN A 85 -48.31 -7.66 6.02
CA GLN A 85 -48.14 -8.44 7.25
C GLN A 85 -47.01 -9.47 7.13
N ASN A 86 -46.93 -10.19 6.00
CA ASN A 86 -45.85 -11.13 5.72
C ASN A 86 -44.49 -10.42 5.65
N THR A 87 -44.45 -9.24 5.04
CA THR A 87 -43.25 -8.37 5.06
C THR A 87 -42.87 -8.01 6.49
N MET A 88 -43.79 -7.52 7.32
CA MET A 88 -43.52 -7.20 8.73
C MET A 88 -42.99 -8.40 9.53
N ILE A 89 -43.51 -9.61 9.27
CA ILE A 89 -43.01 -10.84 9.90
C ILE A 89 -41.58 -11.14 9.43
N ASN A 90 -41.33 -11.04 8.13
CA ASN A 90 -40.04 -11.37 7.51
C ASN A 90 -38.93 -10.37 7.85
N PHE A 91 -39.30 -9.12 8.09
CA PHE A 91 -38.42 -8.04 8.51
C PHE A 91 -38.60 -7.69 9.99
N SER A 92 -39.13 -8.63 10.78
CA SER A 92 -39.10 -8.49 12.25
C SER A 92 -37.66 -8.37 12.73
N PRO A 93 -37.39 -7.63 13.83
CA PRO A 93 -36.04 -7.47 14.35
C PRO A 93 -35.32 -8.80 14.58
N GLU A 94 -36.04 -9.84 15.04
CA GLU A 94 -35.48 -11.17 15.27
C GLU A 94 -35.05 -11.84 13.96
N LYS A 95 -35.93 -11.87 12.93
CA LYS A 95 -35.59 -12.49 11.65
C LYS A 95 -34.52 -11.70 10.90
N TYR A 96 -34.57 -10.36 10.96
CA TYR A 96 -33.53 -9.51 10.39
C TYR A 96 -32.17 -9.81 11.01
N ASN A 97 -32.09 -9.89 12.34
CA ASN A 97 -30.85 -10.25 13.04
C ASN A 97 -30.38 -11.67 12.70
N GLN A 98 -31.29 -12.64 12.59
CA GLN A 98 -30.93 -14.00 12.15
C GLN A 98 -30.33 -14.02 10.74
N ILE A 99 -30.92 -13.28 9.79
CA ILE A 99 -30.40 -13.17 8.42
C ILE A 99 -29.03 -12.48 8.43
N LYS A 100 -28.91 -11.37 9.17
CA LYS A 100 -27.65 -10.63 9.34
C LYS A 100 -26.54 -11.52 9.89
N ASP A 101 -26.82 -12.27 10.94
CA ASP A 101 -25.85 -13.18 11.57
C ASP A 101 -25.49 -14.35 10.66
N LYS A 102 -26.46 -14.88 9.92
CA LYS A 102 -26.22 -15.92 8.91
C LYS A 102 -25.26 -15.41 7.82
N ILE A 103 -25.52 -14.22 7.27
CA ILE A 103 -24.67 -13.60 6.24
C ILE A 103 -23.25 -13.36 6.80
N LYS A 104 -23.13 -12.79 8.01
CA LYS A 104 -21.82 -12.59 8.66
C LYS A 104 -21.04 -13.89 8.82
N LYS A 105 -21.69 -14.96 9.30
CA LYS A 105 -21.05 -16.27 9.45
C LYS A 105 -20.60 -16.84 8.11
N GLN A 106 -21.39 -16.69 7.05
CA GLN A 106 -21.03 -17.15 5.71
C GLN A 106 -19.83 -16.37 5.15
N ILE A 107 -19.82 -15.04 5.30
CA ILE A 107 -18.69 -14.19 4.90
C ILE A 107 -17.42 -14.62 5.64
N ASN A 108 -17.48 -14.70 6.98
CA ASN A 108 -16.31 -15.07 7.78
C ASN A 108 -15.78 -16.44 7.39
N LYS A 109 -16.66 -17.45 7.32
CA LYS A 109 -16.27 -18.80 6.92
C LYS A 109 -15.59 -18.82 5.54
N TYR A 110 -16.14 -18.10 4.57
CA TYR A 110 -15.57 -18.04 3.23
C TYR A 110 -14.15 -17.43 3.22
N TYR A 111 -13.93 -16.35 3.97
CA TYR A 111 -12.59 -15.74 4.08
C TYR A 111 -11.60 -16.63 4.86
N GLU A 112 -12.06 -17.36 5.86
CA GLU A 112 -11.25 -18.34 6.59
C GLU A 112 -10.81 -19.50 5.68
N ASP A 113 -11.75 -20.07 4.92
CA ASP A 113 -11.50 -21.14 3.96
C ASP A 113 -10.50 -20.66 2.87
N LEU A 114 -10.71 -19.46 2.31
CA LEU A 114 -9.82 -18.85 1.31
C LEU A 114 -8.40 -18.62 1.87
N LEU A 115 -8.28 -18.16 3.11
CA LEU A 115 -6.97 -17.95 3.75
C LEU A 115 -6.21 -19.27 3.88
N ALA A 116 -6.88 -20.35 4.28
CA ALA A 116 -6.27 -21.66 4.41
C ALA A 116 -5.75 -22.18 3.07
N GLU A 117 -6.53 -22.02 1.99
CA GLU A 117 -6.12 -22.38 0.63
C GLU A 117 -4.90 -21.58 0.16
N LEU A 118 -4.89 -20.26 0.38
CA LEU A 118 -3.77 -19.39 0.00
C LEU A 118 -2.48 -19.75 0.73
N VAL A 119 -2.56 -20.00 2.04
CA VAL A 119 -1.39 -20.43 2.84
C VAL A 119 -0.84 -21.76 2.31
N MET A 120 -1.72 -22.71 2.00
CA MET A 120 -1.31 -24.00 1.45
C MET A 120 -0.59 -23.85 0.10
N ALA A 121 -1.14 -23.04 -0.80
CA ALA A 121 -0.55 -22.77 -2.11
C ALA A 121 0.84 -22.11 -1.99
N LEU A 122 1.00 -21.17 -1.06
CA LEU A 122 2.29 -20.51 -0.80
C LEU A 122 3.34 -21.47 -0.26
N GLU A 123 2.98 -22.38 0.66
CA GLU A 123 3.92 -23.38 1.18
C GLU A 123 4.34 -24.39 0.10
N ILE A 124 3.44 -24.78 -0.80
CA ILE A 124 3.78 -25.62 -1.97
C ILE A 124 4.78 -24.87 -2.87
N SER A 125 4.44 -23.64 -3.26
CA SER A 125 5.31 -22.82 -4.13
C SER A 125 6.70 -22.61 -3.53
N LYS A 126 6.78 -22.36 -2.22
CA LYS A 126 8.05 -22.21 -1.48
C LYS A 126 8.90 -23.48 -1.54
N LYS A 127 8.30 -24.66 -1.36
CA LYS A 127 9.02 -25.94 -1.47
C LYS A 127 9.57 -26.15 -2.87
N ASP A 128 8.78 -25.87 -3.90
CA ASP A 128 9.22 -26.01 -5.31
C ASP A 128 10.39 -25.07 -5.63
N ILE A 129 10.35 -23.83 -5.12
CA ILE A 129 11.43 -22.87 -5.27
C ILE A 129 12.72 -23.38 -4.60
N PHE A 130 12.63 -23.87 -3.36
CA PHE A 130 13.81 -24.43 -2.67
C PHE A 130 14.42 -25.59 -3.45
N GLN A 131 13.59 -26.52 -3.93
CA GLN A 131 14.07 -27.64 -4.73
C GLN A 131 14.77 -27.16 -6.02
N GLN A 132 14.25 -26.13 -6.67
CA GLN A 132 14.91 -25.53 -7.84
C GLN A 132 16.27 -24.93 -7.50
N PHE A 133 16.40 -24.24 -6.36
CA PHE A 133 17.68 -23.68 -5.93
C PHE A 133 18.69 -24.76 -5.52
N ASP A 134 18.25 -25.80 -4.80
CA ASP A 134 19.13 -26.93 -4.44
C ASP A 134 19.73 -27.60 -5.68
N ASN A 135 18.93 -27.76 -6.74
CA ASN A 135 19.41 -28.26 -8.03
C ASN A 135 20.45 -27.34 -8.69
N LEU A 136 20.39 -26.03 -8.44
CA LEU A 136 21.40 -25.08 -8.93
C LEU A 136 22.70 -25.13 -8.12
N PHE A 137 22.62 -25.47 -6.83
CA PHE A 137 23.77 -25.62 -5.93
C PHE A 137 24.49 -26.97 -6.05
N ASN A 138 23.87 -27.98 -6.66
CA ASN A 138 24.47 -29.29 -6.97
C ASN A 138 25.57 -29.20 -8.06
N LYS A 139 26.64 -28.45 -7.79
CA LYS A 139 27.82 -28.30 -8.65
C LYS A 139 29.09 -28.73 -7.94
N SER A 140 30.13 -28.96 -8.75
CA SER A 140 31.46 -29.41 -8.32
C SER A 140 32.01 -28.57 -7.17
N ASP A 141 32.70 -29.21 -6.24
CA ASP A 141 33.32 -28.55 -5.10
C ASP A 141 34.70 -28.01 -5.49
N ILE A 142 34.81 -26.68 -5.72
CA ILE A 142 36.09 -26.01 -6.06
C ILE A 142 37.14 -26.25 -4.99
N TYR A 143 36.74 -26.36 -3.72
CA TYR A 143 37.68 -26.54 -2.62
C TYR A 143 38.46 -27.85 -2.76
N LYS A 144 37.86 -28.89 -3.36
CA LYS A 144 38.56 -30.15 -3.68
C LYS A 144 39.50 -30.03 -4.88
N ILE A 145 39.27 -29.08 -5.77
CA ILE A 145 40.13 -28.85 -6.93
C ILE A 145 41.43 -28.17 -6.49
N TYR A 146 41.32 -27.15 -5.65
CA TYR A 146 42.43 -26.33 -5.15
C TYR A 146 42.84 -26.67 -3.71
N ASP A 147 42.68 -27.94 -3.33
CA ASP A 147 43.10 -28.43 -2.02
C ASP A 147 44.63 -28.40 -1.88
N MET A 148 45.10 -27.70 -0.85
CA MET A 148 46.52 -27.52 -0.53
C MET A 148 46.98 -28.39 0.64
N ASP A 149 46.09 -29.14 1.29
CA ASP A 149 46.42 -29.85 2.53
C ASP A 149 47.41 -30.99 2.30
N ILE A 150 47.37 -31.62 1.13
CA ILE A 150 48.38 -32.61 0.71
C ILE A 150 49.77 -31.96 0.66
N LEU A 151 49.89 -30.76 0.07
CA LEU A 151 51.17 -30.05 0.01
C LEU A 151 51.65 -29.64 1.41
N LYS A 152 50.76 -29.06 2.23
CA LYS A 152 51.09 -28.67 3.62
C LYS A 152 51.60 -29.87 4.43
N LYS A 153 50.95 -31.02 4.30
CA LYS A 153 51.36 -32.26 4.98
C LYS A 153 52.76 -32.70 4.53
N LYS A 154 53.02 -32.69 3.22
CA LYS A 154 54.33 -33.05 2.67
C LYS A 154 55.44 -32.05 3.04
N LEU A 155 55.12 -30.77 3.08
CA LEU A 155 56.06 -29.73 3.54
C LEU A 155 56.48 -29.96 5.00
N LYS A 156 55.53 -30.31 5.88
CA LYS A 156 55.85 -30.66 7.28
C LYS A 156 56.74 -31.89 7.38
N GLN A 157 56.47 -32.94 6.60
CA GLN A 157 57.32 -34.14 6.55
C GLN A 157 58.75 -33.80 6.11
N PHE A 158 58.89 -32.94 5.10
CA PHE A 158 60.19 -32.48 4.63
C PHE A 158 60.94 -31.66 5.70
N GLN A 159 60.25 -30.74 6.38
CA GLN A 159 60.83 -29.96 7.49
C GLN A 159 61.34 -30.83 8.64
N ASN A 160 60.64 -31.93 8.92
CA ASN A 160 61.01 -32.91 9.94
C ASN A 160 62.06 -33.92 9.46
N GLN A 161 62.60 -33.80 8.25
CA GLN A 161 63.51 -34.78 7.62
C GLN A 161 62.91 -36.18 7.43
N GLU A 162 61.57 -36.29 7.39
CA GLU A 162 60.83 -37.54 7.18
C GLU A 162 60.59 -37.86 5.68
N SER A 163 60.95 -36.95 4.77
CA SER A 163 60.78 -37.13 3.32
C SER A 163 61.87 -36.40 2.53
N TYR A 164 62.12 -36.85 1.30
CA TYR A 164 63.11 -36.24 0.40
C TYR A 164 62.52 -35.08 -0.42
N LEU A 165 63.39 -34.20 -0.92
CA LEU A 165 63.00 -33.07 -1.76
C LEU A 165 62.28 -33.53 -3.04
N ASP A 166 62.71 -34.65 -3.63
CA ASP A 166 62.11 -35.19 -4.85
C ASP A 166 60.63 -35.58 -4.67
N ASP A 167 60.25 -36.06 -3.48
CA ASP A 167 58.85 -36.39 -3.17
C ASP A 167 58.00 -35.13 -3.05
N LEU A 168 58.53 -34.08 -2.42
CA LEU A 168 57.87 -32.78 -2.32
C LEU A 168 57.71 -32.15 -3.70
N PHE A 169 58.75 -32.23 -4.54
CA PHE A 169 58.73 -31.71 -5.90
C PHE A 169 57.69 -32.42 -6.77
N LYS A 170 57.57 -33.76 -6.68
CA LYS A 170 56.54 -34.52 -7.40
C LYS A 170 55.12 -34.07 -7.02
N ILE A 171 54.84 -33.91 -5.73
CA ILE A 171 53.53 -33.44 -5.23
C ILE A 171 53.25 -32.02 -5.74
N GLN A 172 54.24 -31.14 -5.67
CA GLN A 172 54.12 -29.76 -6.13
C GLN A 172 53.84 -29.70 -7.64
N LEU A 173 54.53 -30.51 -8.44
CA LEU A 173 54.34 -30.56 -9.88
C LEU A 173 52.94 -31.10 -10.27
N ASP A 174 52.45 -32.12 -9.57
CA ASP A 174 51.10 -32.64 -9.77
C ASP A 174 50.03 -31.58 -9.47
N LEU A 175 50.15 -30.89 -8.34
CA LEU A 175 49.26 -29.78 -7.98
C LEU A 175 49.33 -28.63 -8.98
N LYS A 176 50.53 -28.26 -9.45
CA LYS A 176 50.72 -27.23 -10.47
C LYS A 176 49.97 -27.59 -11.75
N ASN A 177 50.16 -28.81 -12.26
CA ASN A 177 49.48 -29.28 -13.46
C ASN A 177 47.96 -29.32 -13.27
N LYS A 178 47.48 -29.69 -12.08
CA LYS A 178 46.05 -29.67 -11.74
C LYS A 178 45.50 -28.24 -11.69
N PHE A 179 46.23 -27.27 -11.14
CA PHE A 179 45.78 -25.88 -11.00
C PHE A 179 45.80 -25.12 -12.33
N GLU A 180 46.80 -25.39 -13.18
CA GLU A 180 46.94 -24.81 -14.51
C GLU A 180 46.06 -25.52 -15.56
N CYS A 181 45.45 -26.65 -15.22
CA CYS A 181 44.55 -27.38 -16.12
C CYS A 181 43.36 -26.51 -16.51
N GLU A 182 43.22 -26.26 -17.83
CA GLU A 182 42.16 -25.43 -18.39
C GLU A 182 40.75 -25.91 -18.00
N LYS A 183 40.56 -27.23 -17.84
CA LYS A 183 39.30 -27.82 -17.37
C LYS A 183 38.95 -27.35 -15.95
N ASN A 184 39.92 -27.30 -15.05
CA ASN A 184 39.71 -26.89 -13.66
C ASN A 184 39.46 -25.38 -13.54
N ILE A 185 40.19 -24.59 -14.31
CA ILE A 185 39.95 -23.15 -14.45
C ILE A 185 38.52 -22.90 -14.94
N LYS A 186 38.07 -23.62 -15.98
CA LYS A 186 36.69 -23.55 -16.50
C LYS A 186 35.65 -23.93 -15.45
N ILE A 187 35.91 -24.94 -14.61
CA ILE A 187 34.98 -25.30 -13.51
C ILE A 187 34.85 -24.14 -12.51
N ALA A 188 35.97 -23.57 -12.07
CA ALA A 188 35.97 -22.49 -11.09
C ALA A 188 35.25 -21.23 -11.62
N THR A 189 35.56 -20.81 -12.84
CA THR A 189 34.92 -19.62 -13.45
C THR A 189 33.43 -19.86 -13.72
N ASN A 190 33.04 -21.04 -14.19
CA ASN A 190 31.63 -21.39 -14.41
C ASN A 190 30.82 -21.39 -13.10
N GLN A 191 31.43 -21.71 -11.98
CA GLN A 191 30.77 -21.70 -10.68
C GLN A 191 30.63 -20.30 -10.10
N GLU A 192 31.59 -19.41 -10.30
CA GLU A 192 31.42 -17.98 -10.00
C GLU A 192 30.27 -17.39 -10.82
N ILE A 193 30.22 -17.68 -12.13
CA ILE A 193 29.12 -17.26 -13.01
C ILE A 193 27.79 -17.82 -12.50
N ALA A 194 27.75 -19.11 -12.13
CA ALA A 194 26.55 -19.74 -11.59
C ALA A 194 26.08 -19.07 -10.29
N TYR A 195 27.00 -18.74 -9.39
CA TYR A 195 26.68 -18.06 -8.13
C TYR A 195 26.08 -16.67 -8.38
N LYS A 196 26.67 -15.89 -9.29
CA LYS A 196 26.12 -14.59 -9.72
C LYS A 196 24.72 -14.74 -10.32
N GLN A 197 24.49 -15.78 -11.12
CA GLN A 197 23.17 -16.08 -11.68
C GLN A 197 22.15 -16.46 -10.60
N ILE A 198 22.55 -17.23 -9.59
CA ILE A 198 21.70 -17.60 -8.44
C ILE A 198 21.25 -16.35 -7.69
N ILE A 199 22.17 -15.43 -7.36
CA ILE A 199 21.83 -14.16 -6.71
C ILE A 199 20.82 -13.37 -7.55
N CYS A 200 21.09 -13.23 -8.84
CA CYS A 200 20.19 -12.50 -9.76
C CYS A 200 18.79 -13.15 -9.83
N LYS A 201 18.72 -14.48 -9.90
CA LYS A 201 17.44 -15.22 -9.88
C LYS A 201 16.69 -15.01 -8.56
N MET A 202 17.40 -14.96 -7.43
CA MET A 202 16.81 -14.72 -6.12
C MET A 202 16.23 -13.30 -6.01
N ASP A 203 16.95 -12.30 -6.49
CA ASP A 203 16.45 -10.92 -6.56
C ASP A 203 15.21 -10.81 -7.46
N ASN A 204 15.21 -11.48 -8.61
CA ASN A 204 14.07 -11.50 -9.52
C ASN A 204 12.86 -12.20 -8.90
N LEU A 205 13.07 -13.31 -8.20
CA LEU A 205 12.01 -14.00 -7.47
C LEU A 205 11.35 -13.07 -6.44
N TYR A 206 12.14 -12.33 -5.65
CA TYR A 206 11.58 -11.38 -4.68
C TYR A 206 10.72 -10.30 -5.36
N LYS A 207 11.18 -9.76 -6.49
CA LYS A 207 10.43 -8.77 -7.25
C LYS A 207 9.12 -9.33 -7.79
N GLU A 208 9.17 -10.54 -8.36
CA GLU A 208 7.98 -11.20 -8.91
C GLU A 208 6.95 -11.51 -7.82
N LEU A 209 7.39 -12.02 -6.66
CA LEU A 209 6.51 -12.29 -5.52
C LEU A 209 5.85 -11.00 -5.00
N ASN A 210 6.61 -9.91 -4.90
CA ASN A 210 6.07 -8.62 -4.49
C ASN A 210 5.03 -8.09 -5.50
N LEU A 211 5.34 -8.14 -6.80
CA LEU A 211 4.41 -7.71 -7.84
C LEU A 211 3.11 -8.51 -7.82
N LYS A 212 3.19 -9.84 -7.69
CA LYS A 212 2.00 -10.71 -7.60
C LYS A 212 1.17 -10.41 -6.35
N CYS A 213 1.82 -10.12 -5.22
CA CYS A 213 1.11 -9.69 -4.01
C CYS A 213 0.37 -8.37 -4.23
N GLU A 214 1.01 -7.38 -4.85
CA GLU A 214 0.39 -6.09 -5.16
C GLU A 214 -0.80 -6.24 -6.11
N GLN A 215 -0.67 -7.06 -7.15
CA GLN A 215 -1.76 -7.38 -8.08
C GLN A 215 -2.93 -8.05 -7.36
N PHE A 216 -2.66 -9.09 -6.56
CA PHE A 216 -3.69 -9.77 -5.78
C PHE A 216 -4.44 -8.79 -4.85
N ILE A 217 -3.73 -7.86 -4.21
CA ILE A 217 -4.36 -6.83 -3.35
C ILE A 217 -5.24 -5.87 -4.17
N GLN A 218 -4.83 -5.52 -5.38
CA GLN A 218 -5.63 -4.69 -6.28
C GLN A 218 -6.90 -5.44 -6.72
N ASP A 219 -6.76 -6.72 -7.07
CA ASP A 219 -7.87 -7.56 -7.52
C ASP A 219 -8.85 -7.90 -6.40
N LEU A 220 -8.39 -7.94 -5.14
CA LEU A 220 -9.24 -8.06 -3.96
C LEU A 220 -10.14 -6.84 -3.71
N GLN A 221 -10.06 -5.77 -4.51
CA GLN A 221 -11.06 -4.70 -4.53
C GLN A 221 -12.39 -5.24 -5.04
N ILE A 222 -13.11 -5.92 -4.17
CA ILE A 222 -14.50 -6.31 -4.43
C ILE A 222 -15.27 -5.00 -4.57
N ASN A 223 -15.88 -4.85 -5.74
CA ASN A 223 -16.69 -3.68 -6.09
C ASN A 223 -18.00 -3.73 -5.28
N ILE A 224 -17.93 -3.32 -4.00
CA ILE A 224 -19.06 -3.23 -3.08
C ILE A 224 -20.03 -2.12 -3.52
N ASP A 225 -19.61 -1.23 -4.41
CA ASP A 225 -20.44 -0.16 -4.98
C ASP A 225 -21.67 -0.70 -5.74
N LYS A 226 -21.75 -2.02 -5.98
CA LYS A 226 -22.95 -2.69 -6.51
C LYS A 226 -23.98 -3.11 -5.45
N LEU A 227 -23.71 -2.90 -4.15
CA LEU A 227 -24.58 -3.36 -3.05
C LEU A 227 -25.42 -2.27 -2.38
N ASP A 228 -25.15 -0.98 -2.56
CA ASP A 228 -26.12 0.13 -2.42
C ASP A 228 -25.49 1.49 -2.75
N SER A 229 -26.29 2.40 -3.29
CA SER A 229 -25.92 3.73 -3.81
C SER A 229 -25.58 4.80 -2.77
N GLU A 230 -25.42 4.46 -1.49
CA GLU A 230 -25.16 5.45 -0.43
C GLU A 230 -24.27 4.85 0.67
N GLN A 231 -22.94 5.05 0.58
CA GLN A 231 -22.04 5.48 1.68
C GLN A 231 -20.55 5.20 1.39
N ASP A 232 -19.76 6.29 1.45
CA ASP A 232 -18.30 6.38 1.29
C ASP A 232 -17.47 5.61 2.35
N VAL A 233 -17.53 4.28 2.38
CA VAL A 233 -16.74 3.48 3.34
C VAL A 233 -15.46 2.87 2.72
N ASN A 234 -15.27 2.97 1.40
CA ASN A 234 -14.27 2.17 0.69
C ASN A 234 -12.81 2.72 0.78
N PHE A 235 -12.59 3.99 1.14
CA PHE A 235 -11.26 4.63 1.04
C PHE A 235 -10.26 4.25 2.17
N ASN A 236 -10.74 3.83 3.34
CA ASN A 236 -9.88 3.67 4.53
C ASN A 236 -9.12 2.33 4.62
N PHE A 237 -9.56 1.30 3.90
CA PHE A 237 -8.93 -0.03 3.96
C PHE A 237 -7.57 -0.05 3.25
N GLN A 238 -7.47 0.59 2.08
CA GLN A 238 -6.23 0.62 1.28
C GLN A 238 -5.08 1.29 2.02
N GLN A 239 -5.33 2.44 2.66
CA GLN A 239 -4.29 3.20 3.36
C GLN A 239 -3.70 2.42 4.55
N ARG A 240 -4.55 1.72 5.31
CA ARG A 240 -4.11 0.92 6.47
C ARG A 240 -3.30 -0.29 6.05
N PHE A 241 -3.70 -0.99 4.99
CA PHE A 241 -3.01 -2.19 4.53
C PHE A 241 -1.66 -1.85 3.85
N PHE A 242 -1.62 -0.79 3.02
CA PHE A 242 -0.37 -0.33 2.39
C PHE A 242 0.69 0.13 3.41
N ASN A 243 0.24 0.78 4.49
CA ASN A 243 1.12 1.22 5.58
C ASN A 243 1.70 0.03 6.37
N PHE A 244 0.96 -1.07 6.52
CA PHE A 244 1.45 -2.28 7.19
C PHE A 244 2.62 -2.94 6.42
N PHE A 245 2.54 -3.01 5.10
CA PHE A 245 3.62 -3.61 4.28
C PHE A 245 4.85 -2.73 4.18
N LYS A 246 4.69 -1.40 4.04
CA LYS A 246 5.83 -0.46 4.04
C LYS A 246 6.69 -0.57 5.30
N LYS A 247 6.07 -0.79 6.46
CA LYS A 247 6.76 -0.92 7.76
C LYS A 247 7.61 -2.19 7.86
N LYS A 248 7.25 -3.28 7.17
CA LYS A 248 8.03 -4.53 7.19
C LYS A 248 9.26 -4.51 6.28
N GLN A 249 9.24 -3.74 5.18
CA GLN A 249 10.42 -3.60 4.31
C GLN A 249 11.55 -2.78 4.95
N THR A 250 11.20 -1.79 5.78
CA THR A 250 12.17 -0.90 6.45
C THR A 250 12.98 -1.61 7.54
N LEU A 251 12.39 -2.61 8.22
CA LEU A 251 13.05 -3.34 9.30
C LEU A 251 14.13 -4.33 8.85
N LYS A 252 14.15 -4.77 7.58
CA LYS A 252 15.17 -5.73 7.09
C LYS A 252 16.45 -5.09 6.55
N ILE A 253 16.44 -3.78 6.28
CA ILE A 253 17.59 -3.07 5.68
C ILE A 253 18.60 -2.64 6.76
N GLN A 254 18.18 -2.49 8.02
CA GLN A 254 19.03 -2.02 9.11
C GLN A 254 20.03 -3.07 9.65
N ASP A 255 19.80 -4.36 9.43
CA ASP A 255 20.67 -5.42 9.98
C ASP A 255 21.93 -5.71 9.13
N THR A 256 22.06 -5.16 7.92
CA THR A 256 23.18 -5.47 7.00
C THR A 256 24.33 -4.45 6.96
N ASP A 257 24.20 -3.30 7.62
CA ASP A 257 25.16 -2.18 7.47
C ASP A 257 26.16 -2.01 8.64
N GLN A 258 26.19 -2.90 9.64
CA GLN A 258 27.07 -2.73 10.82
C GLN A 258 28.56 -3.09 10.63
N ASP A 259 29.01 -3.57 9.47
CA ASP A 259 30.36 -4.17 9.35
C ASP A 259 31.44 -3.34 8.65
N LYS A 260 31.21 -2.08 8.24
CA LYS A 260 32.25 -1.34 7.46
C LYS A 260 32.35 0.16 7.72
N GLU A 261 33.01 0.54 8.81
CA GLU A 261 33.61 1.87 8.96
C GLU A 261 35.06 1.77 9.46
N ASN A 262 36.02 2.03 8.55
CA ASN A 262 37.37 2.54 8.84
C ASN A 262 38.11 2.86 7.52
N ALA A 263 38.03 4.11 7.06
CA ALA A 263 39.02 4.70 6.14
C ALA A 263 38.92 6.24 6.19
N GLY A 264 40.03 6.89 6.51
CA GLY A 264 40.14 8.31 6.87
C GLY A 264 40.02 9.32 5.70
N PRO A 265 40.10 10.63 6.01
CA PRO A 265 39.81 11.70 5.08
C PRO A 265 41.08 12.27 4.43
N ASP A 266 41.07 12.40 3.11
CA ASP A 266 42.00 13.26 2.39
C ASP A 266 41.29 14.58 2.04
N ASN A 267 41.94 15.68 2.46
CA ASN A 267 41.61 17.04 2.11
C ASN A 267 42.34 17.43 0.83
N ASP A 268 41.60 18.00 -0.13
CA ASP A 268 42.21 19.00 -1.01
C ASP A 268 41.17 20.03 -1.45
N SER A 269 41.57 21.29 -1.42
CA SER A 269 40.75 22.48 -1.60
C SER A 269 41.33 23.36 -2.68
N ASN A 270 40.54 23.75 -3.70
CA ASN A 270 40.40 25.15 -4.16
C ASN A 270 39.44 25.35 -5.35
N GLN A 271 38.50 26.29 -5.12
CA GLN A 271 37.81 27.27 -5.99
C GLN A 271 37.57 27.02 -7.50
N ARG A 272 36.28 27.06 -7.92
CA ARG A 272 35.64 28.17 -8.69
C ARG A 272 34.14 27.91 -8.93
N ASN A 273 33.35 28.99 -8.95
CA ASN A 273 31.89 29.02 -9.14
C ASN A 273 31.42 28.29 -10.41
N SER A 274 30.91 27.08 -10.23
CA SER A 274 29.96 26.40 -11.10
C SER A 274 29.07 25.58 -10.18
N SER A 275 27.75 25.64 -10.35
CA SER A 275 26.80 24.91 -9.50
C SER A 275 27.03 23.40 -9.62
N ASN A 276 27.85 22.81 -8.75
CA ASN A 276 28.30 21.42 -8.80
C ASN A 276 27.41 20.52 -7.95
N LEU A 277 26.61 19.66 -8.62
CA LEU A 277 25.96 18.55 -7.95
C LEU A 277 27.02 17.59 -7.39
N LYS A 278 26.91 17.23 -6.10
CA LYS A 278 27.82 16.30 -5.44
C LYS A 278 27.22 14.89 -5.41
N LEU A 279 28.08 13.89 -5.67
CA LEU A 279 27.72 12.46 -5.73
C LEU A 279 28.05 11.77 -4.39
N LYS A 280 27.17 10.86 -3.94
CA LYS A 280 27.47 9.96 -2.83
C LYS A 280 28.57 8.97 -3.26
N LYS A 281 29.65 8.86 -2.47
CA LYS A 281 30.92 8.14 -2.82
C LYS A 281 30.73 6.69 -3.30
N LYS A 282 29.65 6.01 -2.86
CA LYS A 282 29.33 4.59 -3.14
C LYS A 282 28.64 4.33 -4.49
N LEU A 283 28.28 5.38 -5.25
CA LEU A 283 27.47 5.27 -6.48
C LEU A 283 28.13 5.90 -7.73
N LYS A 284 29.46 6.15 -7.71
CA LYS A 284 30.16 6.85 -8.80
C LYS A 284 29.97 6.22 -10.19
N ASP A 285 29.72 4.91 -10.28
CA ASP A 285 29.51 4.22 -11.56
C ASP A 285 28.04 4.18 -12.03
N GLU A 286 27.12 4.66 -11.20
CA GLU A 286 25.66 4.56 -11.43
C GLU A 286 25.02 5.89 -11.83
N ILE A 287 25.71 7.00 -11.62
CA ILE A 287 25.21 8.33 -11.94
C ILE A 287 26.30 9.13 -12.64
N GLU A 288 26.02 9.62 -13.85
CA GLU A 288 26.90 10.52 -14.59
C GLU A 288 26.30 11.92 -14.63
N ILE A 289 27.12 12.93 -14.40
CA ILE A 289 26.71 14.33 -14.48
C ILE A 289 27.52 14.98 -15.59
N LYS A 290 26.84 15.51 -16.61
CA LYS A 290 27.46 16.07 -17.83
C LYS A 290 26.98 17.49 -18.10
N HIS A 291 27.68 18.17 -19.01
CA HIS A 291 27.32 19.50 -19.53
C HIS A 291 27.15 20.54 -18.41
N ASN A 292 28.17 20.70 -17.57
CA ASN A 292 28.16 21.64 -16.44
C ASN A 292 26.94 21.46 -15.53
N ASN A 293 26.66 20.20 -15.17
CA ASN A 293 25.57 19.83 -14.28
C ASN A 293 24.15 20.04 -14.84
N LYS A 294 24.02 20.30 -16.14
CA LYS A 294 22.71 20.39 -16.79
C LYS A 294 22.09 19.04 -17.09
N ILE A 295 22.89 17.98 -17.26
CA ILE A 295 22.36 16.64 -17.58
C ILE A 295 22.82 15.65 -16.51
N ILE A 296 21.84 15.04 -15.84
CA ILE A 296 22.06 13.96 -14.87
C ILE A 296 21.56 12.65 -15.51
N ILE A 297 22.43 11.66 -15.58
CA ILE A 297 22.17 10.36 -16.18
C ILE A 297 22.23 9.30 -15.08
N PHE A 298 21.12 8.62 -14.84
CA PHE A 298 21.07 7.45 -13.96
C PHE A 298 21.22 6.18 -14.81
N ASN A 299 22.37 5.52 -14.69
CA ASN A 299 22.70 4.30 -15.43
C ASN A 299 21.79 3.14 -15.01
N ASP A 300 21.56 2.18 -15.89
CA ASP A 300 20.63 1.05 -15.74
C ASP A 300 21.29 -0.24 -15.21
N LYS A 301 22.55 -0.17 -14.77
CA LYS A 301 23.32 -1.33 -14.27
C LYS A 301 22.64 -2.03 -13.06
N LYS A 302 21.94 -1.26 -12.23
CA LYS A 302 21.18 -1.75 -11.07
C LYS A 302 19.77 -1.15 -11.08
N ILE A 303 18.78 -1.99 -10.84
CA ILE A 303 17.36 -1.61 -10.69
C ILE A 303 16.91 -1.90 -9.25
N ALA A 304 15.84 -1.24 -8.82
CA ALA A 304 15.30 -1.26 -7.46
C ALA A 304 16.29 -0.79 -6.37
N VAL A 305 17.32 -0.05 -6.79
CA VAL A 305 18.31 0.59 -5.90
C VAL A 305 18.10 2.09 -5.96
N GLN A 306 18.03 2.72 -4.79
CA GLN A 306 17.91 4.16 -4.66
C GLN A 306 19.21 4.83 -5.10
N LYS A 307 19.11 5.71 -6.09
CA LYS A 307 20.21 6.52 -6.61
C LYS A 307 19.90 7.98 -6.33
N SER A 308 20.82 8.65 -5.63
CA SER A 308 20.57 9.99 -5.13
C SER A 308 21.72 10.94 -5.44
N VAL A 309 21.36 12.17 -5.79
CA VAL A 309 22.27 13.32 -5.96
C VAL A 309 21.65 14.53 -5.28
N TYR A 310 22.47 15.51 -4.91
CA TYR A 310 21.97 16.75 -4.33
C TYR A 310 22.71 17.96 -4.89
N SER A 311 22.02 19.11 -4.89
CA SER A 311 22.54 20.40 -5.35
C SER A 311 23.63 20.96 -4.42
N GLU A 312 24.26 22.05 -4.85
CA GLU A 312 24.93 22.95 -3.91
C GLU A 312 23.91 23.61 -2.96
N PRO A 313 24.37 24.20 -1.83
CA PRO A 313 23.53 24.99 -0.94
C PRO A 313 22.71 26.05 -1.67
N LEU A 314 21.41 26.06 -1.39
CA LEU A 314 20.44 27.05 -1.82
C LEU A 314 20.27 28.11 -0.71
N ASP A 315 20.15 29.36 -1.11
CA ASP A 315 19.86 30.48 -0.22
C ASP A 315 18.39 30.44 0.20
N LYS A 316 18.14 30.25 1.50
CA LYS A 316 16.80 30.14 2.08
C LYS A 316 15.92 31.38 1.87
N ASN A 317 16.50 32.53 1.53
CA ASN A 317 15.77 33.78 1.29
C ASN A 317 15.36 34.00 -0.17
N LYS A 318 15.78 33.11 -1.08
CA LYS A 318 15.49 33.25 -2.51
C LYS A 318 14.43 32.28 -3.00
N LYS A 319 13.80 32.64 -4.12
CA LYS A 319 12.91 31.74 -4.85
C LYS A 319 13.68 31.10 -6.00
N TYR A 320 13.71 29.78 -6.03
CA TYR A 320 14.32 29.00 -7.11
C TYR A 320 13.26 28.44 -8.05
N HIS A 321 13.56 28.47 -9.34
CA HIS A 321 12.75 27.87 -10.40
C HIS A 321 13.64 27.00 -11.28
N PHE A 322 13.49 25.69 -11.13
CA PHE A 322 14.19 24.71 -11.95
C PHE A 322 13.29 24.28 -13.10
N ARG A 323 13.72 24.52 -14.33
CA ARG A 323 13.04 24.03 -15.55
C ARG A 323 13.81 22.86 -16.11
N PHE A 324 13.17 21.72 -16.27
CA PHE A 324 13.85 20.50 -16.73
C PHE A 324 12.97 19.62 -17.62
N LYS A 325 13.63 18.77 -18.40
CA LYS A 325 13.02 17.70 -19.19
C LYS A 325 13.47 16.34 -18.66
N LEU A 326 12.65 15.33 -18.89
CA LEU A 326 12.95 13.94 -18.55
C LEU A 326 12.95 13.09 -19.81
N ASN A 327 13.84 12.11 -19.85
CA ASN A 327 13.76 10.98 -20.78
C ASN A 327 13.82 9.68 -19.98
N LEU A 328 12.71 8.94 -19.97
CA LEU A 328 12.55 7.65 -19.29
C LEU A 328 12.54 6.47 -20.27
N GLN A 329 12.86 6.71 -21.55
CA GLN A 329 12.84 5.72 -22.62
C GLN A 329 11.51 4.95 -22.67
N GLN A 330 10.40 5.70 -22.65
CA GLN A 330 9.00 5.23 -22.62
C GLN A 330 8.59 4.50 -21.33
N GLN A 331 9.48 4.35 -20.33
CA GLN A 331 9.17 3.68 -19.07
C GLN A 331 8.68 4.69 -18.03
N LYS A 332 7.41 5.05 -18.09
CA LYS A 332 6.82 6.12 -17.25
C LYS A 332 6.60 5.73 -15.78
N HIS A 333 6.75 4.44 -15.45
CA HIS A 333 6.55 3.86 -14.12
C HIS A 333 7.90 3.68 -13.38
N GLN A 334 8.59 4.80 -13.20
CA GLN A 334 9.85 4.89 -12.46
C GLN A 334 9.62 5.74 -11.22
N GLN A 335 10.40 5.59 -10.15
CA GLN A 335 10.31 6.55 -9.05
C GLN A 335 11.30 7.69 -9.26
N ILE A 336 10.78 8.92 -9.34
CA ILE A 336 11.58 10.15 -9.40
C ILE A 336 11.07 11.09 -8.32
N THR A 337 11.94 11.44 -7.39
CA THR A 337 11.60 12.20 -6.18
C THR A 337 12.55 13.39 -6.01
N PHE A 338 11.99 14.57 -5.77
CA PHE A 338 12.68 15.79 -5.41
C PHE A 338 12.47 16.03 -3.91
N THR A 339 13.55 16.20 -3.17
CA THR A 339 13.53 16.31 -1.70
C THR A 339 14.25 17.58 -1.26
N LEU A 340 13.68 18.32 -0.33
CA LEU A 340 14.38 19.41 0.36
C LEU A 340 15.08 18.84 1.58
N LEU A 341 16.38 19.11 1.68
CA LEU A 341 17.25 18.53 2.70
C LEU A 341 17.96 19.63 3.47
N GLY A 342 18.20 19.35 4.75
CA GLY A 342 19.25 19.99 5.51
C GLY A 342 20.64 19.47 5.13
N ALA A 343 21.68 20.29 5.22
CA ALA A 343 23.05 19.81 4.96
C ALA A 343 23.49 18.67 5.90
N GLU A 344 22.96 18.62 7.12
CA GLU A 344 23.23 17.56 8.10
C GLU A 344 22.55 16.23 7.73
N ASP A 345 21.54 16.25 6.85
CA ASP A 345 20.74 15.08 6.48
C ASP A 345 21.10 14.52 5.09
N LYS A 346 21.99 15.19 4.34
CA LYS A 346 22.30 14.83 2.94
C LYS A 346 22.82 13.39 2.77
N ASP A 347 23.49 12.84 3.76
CA ASP A 347 24.04 11.48 3.73
C ASP A 347 23.16 10.43 4.43
N LYS A 348 22.07 10.85 5.07
CA LYS A 348 21.08 10.00 5.75
C LYS A 348 20.00 9.49 4.78
N PHE A 349 19.05 8.72 5.29
CA PHE A 349 17.85 8.31 4.56
C PHE A 349 16.86 9.49 4.43
N TRP A 350 16.36 9.74 3.22
CA TRP A 350 15.57 10.95 2.91
C TRP A 350 14.04 10.77 3.04
N GLY A 351 13.55 9.57 3.39
CA GLY A 351 12.11 9.28 3.38
C GLY A 351 11.27 10.03 4.41
N GLU A 352 11.90 10.69 5.39
CA GLU A 352 11.23 11.51 6.41
C GLU A 352 11.26 13.02 6.08
N GLN A 353 11.98 13.41 5.02
CA GLN A 353 12.19 14.79 4.61
C GLN A 353 11.02 15.31 3.74
N ASN A 354 10.94 16.62 3.53
CA ASN A 354 9.94 17.22 2.64
C ASN A 354 10.22 16.79 1.18
N TYR A 355 9.33 16.03 0.55
CA TYR A 355 9.54 15.60 -0.84
C TYR A 355 8.29 15.63 -1.71
N ILE A 356 8.54 15.79 -3.01
CA ILE A 356 7.57 15.65 -4.10
C ILE A 356 8.08 14.56 -5.03
N PHE A 357 7.21 13.63 -5.42
CA PHE A 357 7.53 12.63 -6.44
C PHE A 357 6.74 12.89 -7.71
N LEU A 358 7.47 13.00 -8.83
CA LEU A 358 6.92 13.21 -10.16
C LEU A 358 6.22 11.95 -10.66
N THR A 359 6.83 10.79 -10.40
CA THR A 359 6.23 9.48 -10.67
C THR A 359 6.76 8.47 -9.65
N ASN A 360 6.05 7.36 -9.47
CA ASN A 360 6.44 6.21 -8.66
C ASN A 360 6.32 4.91 -9.49
N SER A 361 6.52 3.74 -8.87
CA SER A 361 6.45 2.43 -9.55
C SER A 361 5.11 2.13 -10.23
N VAL A 362 4.04 2.87 -9.92
CA VAL A 362 2.71 2.73 -10.52
C VAL A 362 2.25 3.98 -11.28
N GLY A 363 3.16 4.93 -11.52
CA GLY A 363 2.85 6.15 -12.26
C GLY A 363 2.08 7.22 -11.47
N ASN A 364 1.95 7.10 -10.15
CA ASN A 364 1.34 8.15 -9.34
C ASN A 364 2.32 9.30 -9.09
N CYS A 365 1.79 10.51 -8.96
CA CYS A 365 2.50 11.69 -8.47
C CYS A 365 1.90 12.18 -7.14
N GLY A 366 2.69 12.90 -6.35
CA GLY A 366 2.25 13.46 -5.08
C GLY A 366 3.39 14.04 -4.24
N ALA A 367 3.06 14.42 -3.01
CA ALA A 367 4.02 14.94 -2.04
C ALA A 367 3.77 14.32 -0.66
N VAL A 368 4.80 14.33 0.19
CA VAL A 368 4.74 13.79 1.54
C VAL A 368 5.57 14.67 2.48
N ASN A 369 5.30 14.54 3.78
CA ASN A 369 6.07 15.12 4.88
C ASN A 369 6.08 16.64 5.00
N GLY A 370 5.37 17.39 4.16
CA GLY A 370 5.09 18.80 4.44
C GLY A 370 3.88 19.00 5.37
N GLU A 371 3.59 20.26 5.70
CA GLU A 371 2.45 20.67 6.53
C GLU A 371 1.12 20.37 5.82
N SER A 372 1.10 20.49 4.50
CA SER A 372 -0.07 20.22 3.67
C SER A 372 0.34 19.82 2.25
N VAL A 373 -0.54 19.11 1.55
CA VAL A 373 -0.33 18.64 0.18
C VAL A 373 -1.53 19.01 -0.68
N VAL A 374 -1.27 19.63 -1.82
CA VAL A 374 -2.26 19.90 -2.87
C VAL A 374 -1.88 19.14 -4.12
N LYS A 375 -2.86 18.51 -4.75
CA LYS A 375 -2.69 17.80 -6.02
C LYS A 375 -3.86 18.11 -6.93
N GLU A 376 -3.56 18.60 -8.12
CA GLU A 376 -4.54 18.99 -9.13
C GLU A 376 -4.15 18.45 -10.50
N GLY A 377 -5.14 18.23 -11.36
CA GLY A 377 -4.94 17.74 -12.72
C GLY A 377 -4.64 16.23 -12.83
N SER A 378 -4.08 15.85 -13.97
CA SER A 378 -3.75 14.48 -14.35
C SER A 378 -2.42 14.02 -13.75
N LYS A 379 -2.23 12.70 -13.66
CA LYS A 379 -0.92 12.13 -13.27
C LYS A 379 0.11 12.45 -14.36
N PHE A 380 1.31 12.88 -13.99
CA PHE A 380 2.37 13.19 -14.98
C PHE A 380 2.64 12.01 -15.94
N SER A 381 2.58 10.78 -15.44
CA SER A 381 2.79 9.56 -16.24
C SER A 381 1.80 9.34 -17.38
N THR A 382 0.61 9.93 -17.33
CA THR A 382 -0.42 9.70 -18.37
C THR A 382 -0.20 10.57 -19.60
N PHE A 383 0.50 11.70 -19.48
CA PHE A 383 0.66 12.66 -20.57
C PHE A 383 2.11 13.03 -20.88
N MET A 384 3.07 12.83 -19.97
CA MET A 384 4.46 13.24 -20.21
C MET A 384 5.08 12.51 -21.41
N GLN A 385 5.90 13.22 -22.17
CA GLN A 385 6.63 12.74 -23.33
C GLN A 385 8.13 12.98 -23.11
N ASP A 386 8.93 11.98 -23.45
CA ASP A 386 10.39 12.02 -23.29
C ASP A 386 10.99 13.17 -24.11
N ASP A 387 11.84 13.97 -23.50
CA ASP A 387 12.51 15.15 -24.10
C ASP A 387 11.59 16.25 -24.67
N GLU A 388 10.27 16.14 -24.46
CA GLU A 388 9.28 17.11 -24.92
C GLU A 388 8.66 17.88 -23.76
N THR A 389 8.13 17.16 -22.76
CA THR A 389 7.46 17.78 -21.60
C THR A 389 8.46 18.54 -20.72
N ILE A 390 8.17 19.82 -20.50
CA ILE A 390 8.93 20.69 -19.60
C ILE A 390 8.25 20.71 -18.24
N PHE A 391 9.02 20.37 -17.21
CA PHE A 391 8.62 20.42 -15.82
C PHE A 391 9.25 21.63 -15.13
N ASN A 392 8.49 22.21 -14.20
CA ASN A 392 8.85 23.34 -13.37
C ASN A 392 8.82 22.89 -11.92
N LEU A 393 9.97 22.97 -11.25
CA LEU A 393 10.08 22.77 -9.82
C LEU A 393 10.35 24.12 -9.15
N ILE A 394 9.46 24.55 -8.25
CA ILE A 394 9.57 25.81 -7.53
C ILE A 394 9.92 25.53 -6.07
N VAL A 395 10.94 26.20 -5.56
CA VAL A 395 11.32 26.15 -4.15
C VAL A 395 11.40 27.58 -3.61
N ASN A 396 10.59 27.90 -2.60
CA ASN A 396 10.72 29.11 -1.80
C ASN A 396 10.58 28.75 -0.32
N TYR A 397 11.73 28.64 0.36
CA TYR A 397 11.77 28.23 1.76
C TYR A 397 11.13 29.27 2.68
N HIS A 398 11.33 30.57 2.43
CA HIS A 398 10.72 31.64 3.22
C HIS A 398 9.19 31.54 3.20
N GLN A 399 8.60 31.31 2.02
CA GLN A 399 7.15 31.19 1.79
C GLN A 399 6.56 29.78 2.03
N ASN A 400 7.35 28.84 2.57
CA ASN A 400 6.97 27.43 2.75
C ASN A 400 6.49 26.75 1.44
N LEU A 401 7.04 27.13 0.29
CA LEU A 401 6.55 26.70 -1.02
C LEU A 401 7.46 25.66 -1.67
N PHE A 402 6.92 24.48 -1.98
CA PHE A 402 7.56 23.49 -2.82
C PHE A 402 6.54 22.97 -3.85
N GLU A 403 6.75 23.20 -5.14
CA GLU A 403 5.78 22.87 -6.19
C GLU A 403 6.43 22.17 -7.37
N LEU A 404 5.67 21.32 -8.05
CA LEU A 404 6.02 20.64 -9.29
C LEU A 404 4.82 20.69 -10.25
N TYR A 405 5.05 21.17 -11.48
CA TYR A 405 4.03 21.20 -12.54
C TYR A 405 4.66 21.20 -13.94
N ASP A 406 3.89 20.83 -14.96
CA ASP A 406 4.31 20.97 -16.37
C ASP A 406 3.93 22.35 -16.94
N ASP A 407 4.56 22.79 -18.03
CA ASP A 407 4.31 24.11 -18.65
C ASP A 407 2.82 24.35 -19.02
N GLU A 408 2.06 23.29 -19.32
CA GLU A 408 0.62 23.38 -19.63
C GLU A 408 -0.29 23.23 -18.40
N ARG A 409 0.29 23.03 -17.19
CA ARG A 409 -0.42 22.75 -15.93
C ARG A 409 -1.41 21.57 -16.02
N LYS A 410 -1.13 20.59 -16.88
CA LYS A 410 -1.90 19.34 -16.96
C LYS A 410 -1.81 18.54 -15.66
N GLY A 411 -0.67 18.60 -14.97
CA GLY A 411 -0.46 18.05 -13.64
C GLY A 411 0.17 19.09 -12.70
N TYR A 412 -0.28 19.11 -11.45
CA TYR A 412 0.22 20.03 -10.43
C TYR A 412 0.28 19.33 -9.07
N VAL A 413 1.42 19.45 -8.40
CA VAL A 413 1.65 18.97 -7.04
C VAL A 413 2.32 20.06 -6.24
N LYS A 414 1.77 20.38 -5.07
CA LYS A 414 2.34 21.31 -4.11
C LYS A 414 2.49 20.65 -2.74
N ASN A 415 3.62 20.93 -2.10
CA ASN A 415 3.93 20.56 -0.73
C ASN A 415 4.20 21.86 0.04
N GLN A 416 3.47 22.09 1.13
CA GLN A 416 3.78 23.18 2.04
C GLN A 416 4.92 22.74 2.95
N ILE A 417 6.07 23.41 2.89
CA ILE A 417 7.30 22.96 3.55
C ILE A 417 7.11 22.95 5.07
N ASP A 418 7.31 21.78 5.69
CA ASP A 418 7.50 21.65 7.15
C ASP A 418 8.96 21.96 7.48
N LYS A 419 9.20 23.17 7.96
CA LYS A 419 10.55 23.67 8.29
C LYS A 419 11.23 22.87 9.40
N ASN A 420 10.48 22.19 10.28
CA ASN A 420 11.06 21.43 11.40
C ASN A 420 11.84 20.20 10.93
N LYS A 421 11.61 19.76 9.68
CA LYS A 421 12.28 18.60 9.11
C LYS A 421 13.60 18.93 8.41
N ILE A 422 13.91 20.21 8.21
CA ILE A 422 15.12 20.65 7.51
C ILE A 422 16.15 21.11 8.53
N GLN A 423 17.13 20.26 8.82
CA GLN A 423 18.17 20.52 9.83
C GLN A 423 19.35 21.33 9.27
N GLY A 424 19.96 22.18 10.10
CA GLY A 424 21.13 22.98 9.72
C GLY A 424 20.83 24.26 8.91
N GLU A 425 21.87 25.05 8.67
CA GLU A 425 21.75 26.38 8.06
C GLU A 425 21.53 26.33 6.55
N GLU A 426 22.15 25.37 5.87
CA GLU A 426 22.09 25.21 4.42
C GLU A 426 20.86 24.40 3.98
N LEU A 427 20.21 24.84 2.89
CA LEU A 427 19.15 24.11 2.21
C LEU A 427 19.72 23.43 0.96
N LEU A 428 19.39 22.17 0.73
CA LEU A 428 19.79 21.44 -0.48
C LEU A 428 18.57 20.89 -1.22
N LEU A 429 18.65 20.82 -2.54
CA LEU A 429 17.70 20.07 -3.37
C LEU A 429 18.30 18.69 -3.69
N GLY A 430 17.72 17.65 -3.10
CA GLY A 430 18.00 16.26 -3.42
C GLY A 430 17.13 15.74 -4.55
N ILE A 431 17.71 14.93 -5.44
CA ILE A 431 17.02 14.16 -6.46
C ILE A 431 17.30 12.69 -6.20
N THR A 432 16.24 11.91 -6.06
CA THR A 432 16.29 10.47 -5.87
C THR A 432 15.55 9.77 -7.00
N VAL A 433 16.20 8.76 -7.56
CA VAL A 433 15.66 7.89 -8.60
C VAL A 433 15.72 6.44 -8.13
N CYS A 434 14.61 5.71 -8.28
CA CYS A 434 14.60 4.26 -8.18
C CYS A 434 14.07 3.69 -9.50
N GLN A 435 14.92 2.97 -10.22
CA GLN A 435 14.60 2.39 -11.51
C GLN A 435 13.96 1.01 -11.37
N PHE A 436 12.81 0.75 -11.97
CA PHE A 436 12.17 -0.58 -12.05
C PHE A 436 12.37 -1.26 -13.40
N HIS A 437 12.98 -0.55 -14.36
CA HIS A 437 13.28 -1.05 -15.70
C HIS A 437 14.77 -0.82 -16.05
N LEU A 438 15.35 -1.71 -16.85
CA LEU A 438 16.72 -1.62 -17.38
C LEU A 438 16.80 -0.59 -18.53
N LYS A 439 16.53 0.67 -18.18
CA LYS A 439 16.56 1.82 -19.08
C LYS A 439 17.16 2.99 -18.35
N LYS A 440 18.08 3.70 -19.01
CA LYS A 440 18.71 4.90 -18.45
C LYS A 440 17.66 5.99 -18.26
N ILE A 441 17.82 6.79 -17.21
CA ILE A 441 16.99 7.97 -16.97
C ILE A 441 17.86 9.20 -17.16
N PHE A 442 17.37 10.16 -17.94
CA PHE A 442 18.01 11.44 -18.17
C PHE A 442 17.16 12.54 -17.55
N ILE A 443 17.80 13.43 -16.79
CA ILE A 443 17.21 14.66 -16.29
C ILE A 443 18.03 15.82 -16.85
N SER A 444 17.40 16.62 -17.72
CA SER A 444 18.04 17.71 -18.44
C SER A 444 17.49 19.04 -17.96
N PHE A 445 18.25 19.77 -17.13
CA PHE A 445 17.92 21.12 -16.70
C PHE A 445 18.13 22.10 -17.85
N LEU A 446 17.05 22.76 -18.26
CA LEU A 446 17.03 23.81 -19.27
C LEU A 446 17.52 25.12 -18.68
N ASP A 447 16.97 25.47 -17.52
CA ASP A 447 17.22 26.72 -16.82
C ASP A 447 17.07 26.53 -15.30
N ILE A 448 17.83 27.32 -14.56
CA ILE A 448 17.73 27.43 -13.09
C ILE A 448 17.79 28.92 -12.78
N SER A 449 16.62 29.53 -12.55
CA SER A 449 16.51 30.94 -12.20
C SER A 449 16.30 31.12 -10.69
N CYS A 450 16.80 32.23 -10.19
CA CYS A 450 16.79 32.57 -8.77
C CYS A 450 16.38 34.04 -8.63
N PHE A 451 15.33 34.30 -7.84
CA PHE A 451 14.74 35.62 -7.64
C PHE A 451 14.82 36.06 -6.18
#